data_AF-A0AB34K4X6-F1
#
_entry.id   AF-A0AB34K4X6-F1
#
_cell.length_a   1.000
_cell.length_b   1.000
_cell.length_c   1.000
_cell.angle_alpha   90.00
_cell.angle_beta   90.00
_cell.angle_gamma   90.00
#
_symmetry.space_group_name_H-M   'P 1'
#
loop_
_entity.id
_entity.type
_entity.pdbx_description
1 polymer ?
#
loop_
_entity_poly.entity_id
_entity_poly.type
_entity_poly.pdbx_seq_one_letter_code
_entity_poly.pdbx_strand_id
1 'polypeptide(L)'
;MAPRRPRRSSGRWRARAGGDAGPSEPPLPPDVAAHAAQLEAERLPLLRRQLHALGLIASRRSRAALARRLARALHAQRALARLPAASHDRFDRARAGHVARAGGYCRLCGGAVSPPRRTFCCDECVHFHRLRTSGAHVRKALAIRDEGIRSLCGINALAAYRKAVLEVRTALAKPAPARVIGTVVTGGPSSETGSASAALDKAHTSRATAALALEVAVRGGHFEKHATLSSEKAASDSSSSLLAASSLSSASSGSVSLPLVDLV
;
A
#
# COMPACT_ATOMS: atom_id res chain seq x y z
N MET A 1 19.15 -4.13 -44.96
CA MET A 1 18.15 -4.44 -43.91
C MET A 1 18.89 -5.03 -42.72
N ALA A 2 18.95 -4.34 -41.58
CA ALA A 2 19.64 -4.87 -40.39
C ALA A 2 18.81 -6.01 -39.76
N PRO A 3 19.42 -7.14 -39.39
CA PRO A 3 18.69 -8.26 -38.79
C PRO A 3 18.08 -7.82 -37.45
N ARG A 4 16.77 -8.05 -37.29
CA ARG A 4 16.07 -7.85 -36.02
C ARG A 4 16.75 -8.69 -34.95
N ARG A 5 17.38 -8.03 -33.97
CA ARG A 5 17.97 -8.73 -32.82
C ARG A 5 16.89 -9.57 -32.13
N PRO A 6 17.13 -10.86 -31.86
CA PRO A 6 16.16 -11.70 -31.17
C PRO A 6 15.85 -11.09 -29.81
N ARG A 7 14.55 -10.96 -29.48
CA ARG A 7 14.10 -10.55 -28.16
C ARG A 7 14.66 -11.54 -27.14
N ARG A 8 15.68 -11.14 -26.37
CA ARG A 8 16.18 -11.91 -25.23
C ARG A 8 14.98 -12.17 -24.30
N SER A 9 14.57 -13.42 -24.19
CA SER A 9 13.46 -13.82 -23.35
C SER A 9 13.79 -13.44 -21.91
N SER A 10 12.93 -12.63 -21.29
CA SER A 10 13.02 -12.22 -19.88
C SER A 10 12.80 -13.37 -18.90
N GLY A 11 12.82 -14.63 -19.38
CA GLY A 11 12.51 -15.84 -18.62
C GLY A 11 13.68 -16.38 -17.79
N ARG A 12 14.94 -16.04 -18.09
CA ARG A 12 16.10 -16.62 -17.38
C ARG A 12 16.20 -16.25 -15.90
N TRP A 13 15.50 -15.21 -15.43
CA TRP A 13 15.48 -14.88 -14.00
C TRP A 13 14.55 -15.81 -13.19
N ARG A 14 13.56 -16.47 -13.82
CA ARG A 14 12.62 -17.36 -13.11
C ARG A 14 13.28 -18.65 -12.60
N ALA A 15 14.25 -19.18 -13.33
CA ALA A 15 14.87 -20.47 -13.00
C ALA A 15 15.71 -20.47 -11.70
N ARG A 16 16.03 -19.29 -11.12
CA ARG A 16 16.75 -19.21 -9.83
C ARG A 16 15.83 -19.03 -8.62
N ALA A 17 14.53 -18.84 -8.81
CA ALA A 17 13.62 -18.43 -7.73
C ALA A 17 12.78 -19.58 -7.13
N GLY A 18 13.17 -20.85 -7.34
CA GLY A 18 12.66 -22.01 -6.59
C GLY A 18 11.13 -22.16 -6.56
N GLY A 19 10.55 -22.71 -7.63
CA GLY A 19 9.14 -23.14 -7.63
C GLY A 19 8.95 -24.44 -6.83
N ASP A 20 7.76 -24.59 -6.25
CA ASP A 20 7.12 -25.83 -5.73
C ASP A 20 6.93 -25.98 -4.21
N ALA A 21 7.30 -25.02 -3.38
CA ALA A 21 6.76 -24.92 -2.03
C ALA A 21 5.59 -23.92 -2.03
N GLY A 22 4.34 -24.40 -1.88
CA GLY A 22 3.23 -23.52 -1.50
C GLY A 22 3.67 -22.68 -0.28
N PRO A 23 3.30 -21.40 -0.17
CA PRO A 23 3.93 -20.51 0.79
C PRO A 23 3.59 -21.00 2.20
N SER A 24 4.54 -21.73 2.81
CA SER A 24 4.59 -21.87 4.25
C SER A 24 4.53 -20.45 4.78
N GLU A 25 3.47 -20.17 5.55
CA GLU A 25 3.26 -18.84 6.09
C GLU A 25 4.55 -18.45 6.83
N PRO A 26 5.20 -17.33 6.49
CA PRO A 26 6.50 -17.01 7.04
C PRO A 26 6.39 -16.99 8.57
N PRO A 27 7.39 -17.56 9.28
CA PRO A 27 7.35 -17.66 10.73
C PRO A 27 7.13 -16.27 11.33
N LEU A 28 6.22 -16.22 12.30
CA LEU A 28 5.90 -14.98 13.00
C LEU A 28 7.12 -14.53 13.82
N PRO A 29 7.39 -13.21 13.91
CA PRO A 29 8.29 -12.68 14.93
C PRO A 29 7.86 -13.18 16.32
N PRO A 30 8.80 -13.47 17.25
CA PRO A 30 8.50 -14.13 18.52
C PRO A 30 7.50 -13.34 19.38
N ASP A 31 7.56 -12.00 19.33
CA ASP A 31 6.63 -11.10 20.00
C ASP A 31 5.20 -11.23 19.44
N VAL A 32 5.07 -11.31 18.11
CA VAL A 32 3.78 -11.48 17.44
C VAL A 32 3.24 -12.90 17.65
N ALA A 33 4.11 -13.90 17.68
CA ALA A 33 3.74 -15.29 17.95
C ALA A 33 3.20 -15.46 19.38
N ALA A 34 3.89 -14.88 20.38
CA ALA A 34 3.43 -14.89 21.78
C ALA A 34 2.07 -14.18 21.92
N HIS A 35 1.90 -13.03 21.26
CA HIS A 35 0.62 -12.32 21.29
C HIS A 35 -0.50 -13.09 20.56
N ALA A 36 -0.18 -13.79 19.47
CA ALA A 36 -1.13 -14.67 18.80
C ALA A 36 -1.58 -15.81 19.72
N ALA A 37 -0.67 -16.43 20.47
CA ALA A 37 -1.00 -17.49 21.43
C ALA A 37 -1.94 -16.99 22.55
N GLN A 38 -1.75 -15.76 23.04
CA GLN A 38 -2.67 -15.12 24.01
C GLN A 38 -4.07 -14.94 23.41
N LEU A 39 -4.16 -14.44 22.18
CA LEU A 39 -5.42 -14.24 21.46
C LEU A 39 -6.12 -15.56 21.12
N GLU A 40 -5.38 -16.65 20.97
CA GLU A 40 -5.98 -17.98 20.74
C GLU A 40 -6.83 -18.44 21.92
N ALA A 41 -6.58 -17.99 23.15
CA ALA A 41 -7.41 -18.30 24.31
C ALA A 41 -8.77 -17.58 24.28
N GLU A 42 -8.93 -16.49 23.50
CA GLU A 42 -10.16 -15.72 23.44
C GLU A 42 -11.31 -16.46 22.74
N ARG A 43 -12.54 -16.03 23.04
CA ARG A 43 -13.75 -16.55 22.39
C ARG A 43 -13.79 -16.10 20.93
N LEU A 44 -14.09 -17.03 20.02
CA LEU A 44 -14.10 -16.79 18.58
C LEU A 44 -14.97 -15.60 18.09
N PRO A 45 -16.15 -15.31 18.68
CA PRO A 45 -16.93 -14.11 18.34
C PRO A 45 -16.20 -12.79 18.62
N LEU A 46 -15.38 -12.73 19.68
CA LEU A 46 -14.61 -11.53 20.04
C LEU A 46 -13.53 -11.25 19.01
N LEU A 47 -12.77 -12.27 18.60
CA LEU A 47 -11.75 -12.16 17.55
C LEU A 47 -12.34 -11.63 16.24
N ARG A 48 -13.54 -12.10 15.85
CA ARG A 48 -14.22 -11.60 14.65
C ARG A 48 -14.61 -10.13 14.80
N ARG A 49 -15.19 -9.75 15.95
CA ARG A 49 -15.58 -8.35 16.23
C ARG A 49 -14.36 -7.41 16.18
N GLN A 50 -13.24 -7.81 16.78
CA GLN A 50 -12.00 -7.04 16.75
C GLN A 50 -11.46 -6.90 15.32
N LEU A 51 -11.44 -7.98 14.52
CA LEU A 51 -11.05 -7.90 13.11
C LEU A 51 -11.97 -6.97 12.30
N HIS A 52 -13.29 -7.02 12.54
CA HIS A 52 -14.24 -6.11 11.90
C HIS A 52 -14.03 -4.65 12.32
N ALA A 53 -13.71 -4.38 13.58
CA ALA A 53 -13.37 -3.04 14.06
C ALA A 53 -12.12 -2.47 13.36
N LEU A 54 -11.20 -3.35 12.93
CA LEU A 54 -10.03 -2.99 12.13
C LEU A 54 -10.30 -2.92 10.62
N GLY A 55 -11.56 -3.11 10.17
CA GLY A 55 -11.93 -3.14 8.76
C GLY A 55 -11.43 -4.40 8.01
N LEU A 56 -11.05 -5.45 8.73
CA LEU A 56 -10.56 -6.70 8.14
C LEU A 56 -11.67 -7.73 8.03
N ILE A 57 -11.73 -8.42 6.88
CA ILE A 57 -12.72 -9.48 6.64
C ILE A 57 -12.36 -10.72 7.48
N ALA A 58 -13.23 -11.05 8.43
CA ALA A 58 -13.14 -12.28 9.22
C ALA A 58 -13.68 -13.49 8.42
N SER A 59 -12.90 -13.97 7.45
CA SER A 59 -13.20 -15.19 6.68
C SER A 59 -13.35 -16.44 7.59
N ARG A 60 -13.98 -17.52 7.10
CA ARG A 60 -14.14 -18.82 7.79
C ARG A 60 -12.82 -19.58 8.05
N ARG A 61 -11.90 -18.95 8.77
CA ARG A 61 -10.61 -19.52 9.19
C ARG A 61 -10.73 -20.13 10.59
N SER A 62 -9.83 -21.06 10.92
CA SER A 62 -9.70 -21.59 12.28
C SER A 62 -9.43 -20.47 13.30
N ARG A 63 -9.74 -20.72 14.58
CA ARG A 63 -9.46 -19.78 15.67
C ARG A 63 -8.01 -19.30 15.66
N ALA A 64 -7.08 -20.24 15.53
CA ALA A 64 -5.64 -19.98 15.45
C ALA A 64 -5.27 -19.03 14.30
N ALA A 65 -5.84 -19.24 13.12
CA ALA A 65 -5.59 -18.37 11.98
C ALA A 65 -6.23 -16.97 12.11
N LEU A 66 -7.35 -16.84 12.82
CA LEU A 66 -7.94 -15.52 13.14
C LEU A 66 -7.08 -14.77 14.17
N ALA A 67 -6.63 -15.45 15.23
CA ALA A 67 -5.75 -14.89 16.25
C ALA A 67 -4.42 -14.39 15.66
N ARG A 68 -3.74 -15.22 14.85
CA ARG A 68 -2.53 -14.81 14.12
C ARG A 68 -2.76 -13.58 13.24
N ARG A 69 -3.89 -13.54 12.52
CA ARG A 69 -4.23 -12.41 11.66
C ARG A 69 -4.45 -11.12 12.45
N LEU A 70 -5.16 -11.20 13.58
CA LEU A 70 -5.37 -10.07 14.46
C LEU A 70 -4.06 -9.59 15.08
N ALA A 71 -3.20 -10.50 15.56
CA ALA A 71 -1.88 -10.16 16.10
C ALA A 71 -1.02 -9.41 15.08
N ARG A 72 -0.98 -9.88 13.82
CA ARG A 72 -0.27 -9.18 12.73
C ARG A 72 -0.85 -7.78 12.48
N ALA A 73 -2.18 -7.63 12.53
CA ALA A 73 -2.84 -6.34 12.31
C ALA A 73 -2.51 -5.32 13.43
N LEU A 74 -2.59 -5.75 14.69
CA LEU A 74 -2.25 -4.92 15.84
C LEU A 74 -0.77 -4.54 15.84
N HIS A 75 0.12 -5.47 15.52
CA HIS A 75 1.55 -5.18 15.36
C HIS A 75 1.79 -4.16 14.24
N ALA A 76 1.11 -4.28 13.10
CA ALA A 76 1.21 -3.31 12.01
C ALA A 76 0.71 -1.92 12.43
N GLN A 77 -0.38 -1.82 13.21
CA GLN A 77 -0.86 -0.53 13.74
C GLN A 77 0.16 0.11 14.68
N ARG A 78 0.77 -0.67 15.58
CA ARG A 78 1.84 -0.18 16.47
C ARG A 78 3.06 0.30 15.67
N ALA A 79 3.42 -0.41 14.61
CA ALA A 79 4.51 -0.02 13.73
C ALA A 79 4.19 1.31 13.00
N LEU A 80 2.98 1.48 12.49
CA LEU A 80 2.54 2.72 11.86
C LEU A 80 2.52 3.89 12.84
N ALA A 81 2.11 3.68 14.09
CA ALA A 81 2.11 4.70 15.13
C ALA A 81 3.51 5.21 15.50
N ARG A 82 4.55 4.40 15.24
CA ARG A 82 5.96 4.80 15.45
C ARG A 82 6.53 5.59 14.26
N LEU A 83 5.90 5.55 13.09
CA LEU A 83 6.39 6.27 11.94
C LEU A 83 6.07 7.77 12.09
N PRO A 84 7.05 8.66 11.87
CA PRO A 84 6.77 10.09 11.89
C PRO A 84 5.78 10.43 10.77
N ALA A 85 4.75 11.23 11.11
CA ALA A 85 3.68 11.63 10.19
C ALA A 85 4.17 12.26 8.87
N ALA A 86 5.43 12.73 8.83
CA ALA A 86 6.07 13.38 7.69
C ALA A 86 6.68 12.42 6.64
N SER A 87 6.70 11.09 6.81
CA SER A 87 7.42 10.19 5.88
C SER A 87 6.69 9.90 4.55
N HIS A 88 5.74 10.73 4.12
CA HIS A 88 4.81 10.41 3.03
C HIS A 88 5.23 10.88 1.64
N ASP A 89 6.39 11.52 1.47
CA ASP A 89 7.00 11.64 0.16
C ASP A 89 7.73 10.34 -0.18
N ARG A 90 6.93 9.32 -0.52
CA ARG A 90 7.41 8.05 -1.09
C ARG A 90 8.30 8.27 -2.32
N PHE A 91 8.14 9.43 -2.97
CA PHE A 91 9.05 9.98 -3.95
C PHE A 91 9.76 11.19 -3.35
N ASP A 92 10.95 10.92 -2.80
CA ASP A 92 11.90 11.96 -2.44
C ASP A 92 12.36 12.66 -3.73
N ARG A 93 11.62 13.69 -4.18
CA ARG A 93 11.90 14.44 -5.41
C ARG A 93 13.28 15.09 -5.36
N ALA A 94 13.75 15.46 -4.16
CA ALA A 94 15.10 15.94 -3.93
C ALA A 94 16.16 14.88 -4.29
N ARG A 95 15.88 13.61 -3.96
CA ARG A 95 16.74 12.46 -4.32
C ARG A 95 16.59 12.03 -5.79
N ALA A 96 15.49 12.40 -6.44
CA ALA A 96 15.26 12.20 -7.87
C ALA A 96 16.02 13.22 -8.76
N GLY A 97 17.06 13.87 -8.22
CA GLY A 97 17.80 15.00 -8.79
C GLY A 97 17.98 15.02 -10.30
N HIS A 98 17.92 16.24 -10.85
CA HIS A 98 18.26 16.54 -12.24
C HIS A 98 19.64 15.96 -12.58
N VAL A 99 19.69 15.07 -13.56
CA VAL A 99 20.93 14.39 -13.94
C VAL A 99 21.77 15.36 -14.76
N ALA A 100 22.85 15.87 -14.19
CA ALA A 100 23.92 16.47 -14.96
C ALA A 100 24.39 15.45 -16.01
N ARG A 101 24.19 15.77 -17.29
CA ARG A 101 24.55 14.91 -18.43
C ARG A 101 26.08 14.92 -18.63
N ALA A 102 26.90 14.26 -17.80
CA ALA A 102 28.36 14.29 -18.09
C ALA A 102 29.26 13.24 -17.41
N GLY A 103 28.77 12.07 -16.98
CA GLY A 103 29.65 11.08 -16.34
C GLY A 103 29.59 9.75 -17.05
N GLY A 104 30.71 9.23 -17.54
CA GLY A 104 30.88 7.82 -17.98
C GLY A 104 30.73 6.81 -16.84
N TYR A 105 29.93 7.13 -15.83
CA TYR A 105 29.75 6.42 -14.56
C TYR A 105 28.27 6.08 -14.35
N CYS A 106 28.01 4.93 -13.74
CA CYS A 106 26.69 4.39 -13.53
C CYS A 106 25.97 5.20 -12.45
N ARG A 107 24.75 5.66 -12.75
CA ARG A 107 23.95 6.45 -11.79
C ARG A 107 23.63 5.72 -10.48
N LEU A 108 23.63 4.38 -10.49
CA LEU A 108 23.30 3.59 -9.31
C LEU A 108 24.53 3.17 -8.50
N CYS A 109 25.54 2.60 -9.14
CA CYS A 109 26.72 2.05 -8.44
C CYS A 109 28.00 2.87 -8.60
N GLY A 110 27.99 3.94 -9.42
CA GLY A 110 29.18 4.74 -9.72
C GLY A 110 30.19 4.09 -10.66
N GLY A 111 30.05 2.80 -11.00
CA GLY A 111 30.99 2.09 -11.87
C GLY A 111 31.00 2.58 -13.33
N ALA A 112 32.11 2.39 -14.05
CA ALA A 112 32.24 2.82 -15.45
C ALA A 112 31.14 2.22 -16.35
N VAL A 113 30.58 3.05 -17.25
CA VAL A 113 29.56 2.63 -18.21
C VAL A 113 30.21 2.38 -19.55
N SER A 114 30.21 1.13 -19.99
CA SER A 114 30.70 0.77 -21.32
C SER A 114 29.74 1.22 -22.43
N PRO A 115 30.23 1.84 -23.51
CA PRO A 115 29.44 2.08 -24.71
C PRO A 115 28.82 0.77 -25.23
N PRO A 116 27.58 0.77 -25.74
CA PRO A 116 26.75 1.92 -26.13
C PRO A 116 25.85 2.49 -25.01
N ARG A 117 25.96 1.97 -23.77
CA ARG A 117 25.14 2.45 -22.65
C ARG A 117 25.64 3.82 -22.19
N ARG A 118 24.76 4.65 -21.62
CA ARG A 118 25.10 6.02 -21.18
C ARG A 118 24.83 6.33 -19.71
N THR A 119 23.97 5.54 -19.04
CA THR A 119 23.47 5.89 -17.68
C THR A 119 23.64 4.79 -16.65
N PHE A 120 23.62 3.52 -17.06
CA PHE A 120 23.76 2.37 -16.17
C PHE A 120 24.75 1.38 -16.79
N CYS A 121 25.63 0.82 -15.96
CA CYS A 121 26.64 -0.15 -16.41
C CYS A 121 26.02 -1.50 -16.81
N CYS A 122 24.98 -1.96 -16.10
CA CYS A 122 24.34 -3.26 -16.32
C CYS A 122 22.82 -3.20 -16.17
N ASP A 123 22.14 -4.26 -16.64
CA ASP A 123 20.67 -4.37 -16.55
C ASP A 123 20.17 -4.50 -15.10
N GLU A 124 21.01 -5.02 -14.20
CA GLU A 124 20.71 -5.08 -12.76
C GLU A 124 20.61 -3.68 -12.16
N CYS A 125 21.55 -2.78 -12.50
CA CYS A 125 21.49 -1.39 -12.07
C CYS A 125 20.22 -0.69 -12.60
N VAL A 126 19.81 -0.98 -13.83
CA VAL A 126 18.54 -0.49 -14.39
C VAL A 126 17.36 -1.04 -13.58
N HIS A 127 17.37 -2.33 -13.25
CA HIS A 127 16.30 -2.98 -12.48
C HIS A 127 16.15 -2.35 -11.09
N PHE A 128 17.23 -2.22 -10.33
CA PHE A 128 17.24 -1.61 -8.99
C PHE A 128 16.89 -0.13 -9.01
N HIS A 129 17.32 0.61 -10.04
CA HIS A 129 16.90 1.99 -10.21
C HIS A 129 15.38 2.07 -10.46
N ARG A 130 14.83 1.23 -11.36
CA ARG A 130 13.39 1.19 -11.63
C ARG A 130 12.56 0.74 -10.43
N LEU A 131 13.09 -0.12 -9.56
CA LEU A 131 12.44 -0.47 -8.29
C LEU A 131 12.27 0.75 -7.38
N ARG A 132 13.23 1.70 -7.40
CA ARG A 132 13.15 2.93 -6.62
C ARG A 132 12.27 4.00 -7.26
N THR A 133 12.26 4.10 -8.59
CA THR A 133 11.64 5.23 -9.30
C THR A 133 10.33 4.91 -10.02
N SER A 134 9.90 3.65 -10.12
CA SER A 134 8.69 3.29 -10.84
C SER A 134 7.83 2.29 -10.06
N GLY A 135 6.71 2.78 -9.52
CA GLY A 135 5.73 1.93 -8.86
C GLY A 135 5.12 0.88 -9.80
N ALA A 136 5.01 1.17 -11.10
CA ALA A 136 4.55 0.19 -12.09
C ALA A 136 5.56 -0.96 -12.29
N HIS A 137 6.86 -0.67 -12.27
CA HIS A 137 7.91 -1.69 -12.32
C HIS A 137 7.91 -2.55 -11.06
N VAL A 138 7.77 -1.94 -9.87
CA VAL A 138 7.62 -2.66 -8.60
C VAL A 138 6.44 -3.63 -8.64
N ARG A 139 5.26 -3.19 -9.11
CA ARG A 139 4.09 -4.08 -9.23
C ARG A 139 4.35 -5.26 -10.17
N LYS A 140 5.02 -5.04 -11.31
CA LYS A 140 5.40 -6.12 -12.22
C LYS A 140 6.41 -7.07 -11.59
N ALA A 141 7.42 -6.56 -10.89
CA ALA A 141 8.42 -7.37 -10.20
C ALA A 141 7.78 -8.21 -9.08
N LEU A 142 6.88 -7.63 -8.30
CA LEU A 142 6.11 -8.35 -7.28
C LEU A 142 5.21 -9.42 -7.91
N ALA A 143 4.50 -9.12 -9.00
CA ALA A 143 3.68 -10.11 -9.69
C ALA A 143 4.50 -11.30 -10.22
N ILE A 144 5.75 -11.07 -10.62
CA ILE A 144 6.68 -12.12 -11.03
C ILE A 144 7.18 -12.92 -9.81
N ARG A 145 7.60 -12.25 -8.74
CA ARG A 145 8.16 -12.87 -7.53
C ARG A 145 7.13 -13.72 -6.79
N ASP A 146 5.91 -13.19 -6.68
CA ASP A 146 4.84 -13.76 -5.88
C ASP A 146 3.90 -14.64 -6.74
N GLU A 147 4.13 -14.75 -8.05
CA GLU A 147 3.25 -15.44 -9.02
C GLU A 147 1.78 -14.95 -9.00
N GLY A 148 1.58 -13.73 -8.49
CA GLY A 148 0.25 -13.14 -8.26
C GLY A 148 -0.36 -13.42 -6.90
N ILE A 149 0.29 -14.21 -6.03
CA ILE A 149 -0.15 -14.57 -4.67
C ILE A 149 0.71 -13.86 -3.63
N ARG A 150 0.16 -12.84 -2.97
CA ARG A 150 0.91 -12.01 -2.02
C ARG A 150 1.45 -12.85 -0.85
N SER A 151 2.77 -12.93 -0.69
CA SER A 151 3.43 -13.77 0.32
C SER A 151 3.01 -13.50 1.77
N LEU A 152 2.70 -12.25 2.11
CA LEU A 152 2.32 -11.87 3.47
C LEU A 152 0.90 -12.30 3.89
N CYS A 153 -0.04 -12.41 2.95
CA CYS A 153 -1.45 -12.66 3.28
C CYS A 153 -2.10 -13.80 2.50
N GLY A 154 -1.40 -14.38 1.52
CA GLY A 154 -1.88 -15.44 0.64
C GLY A 154 -2.97 -15.03 -0.35
N ILE A 155 -3.27 -13.73 -0.47
CA ILE A 155 -4.33 -13.27 -1.38
C ILE A 155 -3.79 -13.28 -2.82
N ASN A 156 -4.51 -13.93 -3.73
CA ASN A 156 -4.25 -13.84 -5.17
C ASN A 156 -4.66 -12.45 -5.69
N ALA A 157 -3.69 -11.53 -5.67
CA ALA A 157 -3.87 -10.15 -6.09
C ALA A 157 -4.20 -10.04 -7.59
N LEU A 158 -3.70 -10.99 -8.40
CA LEU A 158 -3.94 -11.01 -9.82
C LEU A 158 -5.38 -11.42 -10.16
N ALA A 159 -5.92 -12.41 -9.44
CA ALA A 159 -7.34 -12.78 -9.53
C ALA A 159 -8.25 -11.64 -9.05
N ALA A 160 -7.92 -11.01 -7.92
CA ALA A 160 -8.67 -9.85 -7.41
C ALA A 160 -8.68 -8.68 -8.41
N TYR A 161 -7.53 -8.38 -9.02
CA TYR A 161 -7.41 -7.34 -10.03
C TYR A 161 -8.23 -7.66 -11.29
N ARG A 162 -8.15 -8.88 -11.81
CA ARG A 162 -8.95 -9.32 -12.98
C ARG A 162 -10.44 -9.18 -12.71
N LYS A 163 -10.90 -9.58 -11.52
CA LYS A 163 -12.29 -9.44 -11.11
C LYS A 163 -12.73 -7.97 -11.11
N ALA A 164 -11.95 -7.09 -10.47
CA ALA A 164 -12.26 -5.67 -10.44
C ALA A 164 -12.31 -5.03 -11.85
N VAL A 165 -11.38 -5.41 -12.74
CA VAL A 165 -11.39 -4.93 -14.13
C VAL A 165 -12.62 -5.40 -14.90
N LEU A 166 -13.03 -6.66 -14.71
CA LEU A 166 -14.26 -7.18 -15.30
C LEU A 166 -15.49 -6.44 -14.77
N GLU A 167 -15.59 -6.22 -13.46
CA GLU A 167 -16.68 -5.47 -12.83
C GLU A 167 -16.78 -4.05 -13.41
N VAL A 168 -15.67 -3.32 -13.49
CA VAL A 168 -15.63 -1.98 -14.13
C VAL A 168 -16.07 -2.05 -15.59
N ARG A 169 -15.56 -3.02 -16.36
CA ARG A 169 -15.92 -3.17 -17.77
C ARG A 169 -17.41 -3.48 -17.93
N THR A 170 -17.99 -4.33 -17.09
CA THR A 170 -19.42 -4.64 -17.11
C THR A 170 -20.26 -3.43 -16.70
N ALA A 171 -19.82 -2.63 -15.74
CA ALA A 171 -20.50 -1.40 -15.33
C ALA A 171 -20.50 -0.36 -16.45
N LEU A 172 -19.40 -0.24 -17.20
CA LEU A 172 -19.29 0.66 -18.35
C LEU A 172 -20.08 0.15 -19.56
N ALA A 173 -20.19 -1.17 -19.73
CA ALA A 173 -20.96 -1.78 -20.83
C ALA A 173 -22.47 -1.73 -20.58
N LYS A 174 -22.90 -1.61 -19.32
CA LYS A 174 -24.33 -1.46 -18.99
C LYS A 174 -24.80 -0.13 -19.58
N PRO A 175 -25.67 -0.13 -20.60
CA PRO A 175 -26.16 1.12 -21.17
C PRO A 175 -26.82 1.91 -20.05
N ALA A 176 -26.56 3.21 -19.99
CA ALA A 176 -27.29 4.09 -19.09
C ALA A 176 -28.79 3.81 -19.28
N PRO A 177 -29.58 3.65 -18.21
CA PRO A 177 -31.00 3.34 -18.34
C PRO A 177 -31.57 4.37 -19.32
N ALA A 178 -32.18 3.89 -20.41
CA ALA A 178 -32.75 4.73 -21.44
C ALA A 178 -33.56 5.78 -20.71
N ARG A 179 -33.09 7.03 -20.75
CA ARG A 179 -33.77 8.13 -20.10
C ARG A 179 -35.10 8.17 -20.81
N VAL A 180 -36.16 7.71 -20.14
CA VAL A 180 -37.52 7.83 -20.66
C VAL A 180 -37.72 9.33 -20.75
N ILE A 181 -37.45 9.89 -21.93
CA ILE A 181 -37.82 11.24 -22.27
C ILE A 181 -39.33 11.16 -22.19
N GLY A 182 -39.88 11.60 -21.07
CA GLY A 182 -41.31 11.66 -20.88
C GLY A 182 -41.86 12.36 -22.11
N THR A 183 -42.66 11.65 -22.89
CA THR A 183 -43.42 12.23 -23.98
C THR A 183 -44.17 13.38 -23.34
N VAL A 184 -43.74 14.61 -23.62
CA VAL A 184 -44.48 15.81 -23.26
C VAL A 184 -45.82 15.62 -23.92
N VAL A 185 -46.81 15.22 -23.11
CA VAL A 185 -48.20 15.19 -23.53
C VAL A 185 -48.52 16.65 -23.78
N THR A 186 -48.54 17.04 -25.05
CA THR A 186 -49.13 18.28 -25.52
C THR A 186 -50.64 18.15 -25.36
N GLY A 187 -51.11 18.13 -24.11
CA GLY A 187 -52.48 18.34 -23.72
C GLY A 187 -52.67 19.83 -23.49
N GLY A 188 -53.65 20.40 -24.19
CA GLY A 188 -53.87 21.81 -24.36
C GLY A 188 -54.19 22.63 -23.10
N PRO A 189 -54.46 23.93 -23.30
CA PRO A 189 -54.58 24.91 -22.25
C PRO A 189 -55.91 24.75 -21.50
N SER A 190 -55.83 24.53 -20.21
CA SER A 190 -56.92 24.89 -19.30
C SER A 190 -56.28 25.42 -18.03
N SER A 191 -56.54 26.71 -17.84
CA SER A 191 -56.23 27.53 -16.67
C SER A 191 -56.36 26.77 -15.35
N GLU A 192 -55.32 26.83 -14.52
CA GLU A 192 -55.45 27.33 -13.15
C GLU A 192 -54.07 27.51 -12.50
N THR A 193 -53.89 28.70 -11.94
CA THR A 193 -52.71 29.23 -11.28
C THR A 193 -52.48 28.56 -9.93
N GLY A 194 -51.27 28.05 -9.66
CA GLY A 194 -50.89 27.65 -8.30
C GLY A 194 -49.54 26.94 -8.14
N SER A 195 -48.46 27.72 -7.95
CA SER A 195 -47.39 27.44 -6.98
C SER A 195 -46.82 26.00 -6.90
N ALA A 196 -46.02 25.56 -7.89
CA ALA A 196 -45.27 24.29 -7.78
C ALA A 196 -43.89 24.25 -8.49
N SER A 197 -43.28 25.39 -8.84
CA SER A 197 -42.01 25.42 -9.59
C SER A 197 -40.74 25.28 -8.75
N ALA A 198 -40.81 25.31 -7.41
CA ALA A 198 -39.60 25.30 -6.56
C ALA A 198 -39.00 23.92 -6.25
N ALA A 199 -39.67 22.82 -6.63
CA ALA A 199 -39.23 21.45 -6.27
C ALA A 199 -38.39 20.76 -7.35
N LEU A 200 -38.57 21.11 -8.63
CA LEU A 200 -37.90 20.43 -9.76
C LEU A 200 -36.44 20.87 -9.95
N ASP A 201 -36.09 22.12 -9.62
CA ASP A 201 -34.72 22.62 -9.74
C ASP A 201 -33.74 22.00 -8.71
N LYS A 202 -34.25 21.53 -7.56
CA LYS A 202 -33.43 20.86 -6.53
C LYS A 202 -32.97 19.45 -6.92
N ALA A 203 -33.69 18.77 -7.81
CA ALA A 203 -33.36 17.42 -8.24
C ALA A 203 -32.26 17.38 -9.32
N HIS A 204 -32.14 18.44 -10.13
CA HIS A 204 -31.12 18.52 -11.19
C HIS A 204 -29.74 18.94 -10.64
N THR A 205 -29.70 19.77 -9.59
CA THR A 205 -28.45 20.18 -8.93
C THR A 205 -27.80 19.06 -8.10
N SER A 206 -28.57 18.12 -7.54
CA SER A 206 -28.03 16.98 -6.77
C SER A 206 -27.37 15.89 -7.64
N ARG A 207 -27.79 15.74 -8.89
CA ARG A 207 -27.18 14.78 -9.84
C ARG A 207 -25.88 15.31 -10.45
N ALA A 208 -25.79 16.61 -10.72
CA ALA A 208 -24.57 17.22 -11.24
C ALA A 208 -23.42 17.17 -10.22
N THR A 209 -23.73 17.35 -8.93
CA THR A 209 -22.76 17.26 -7.83
C THR A 209 -22.25 15.84 -7.60
N ALA A 210 -23.08 14.80 -7.74
CA ALA A 210 -22.66 13.41 -7.61
C ALA A 210 -21.71 12.95 -8.75
N ALA A 211 -21.91 13.42 -9.98
CA ALA A 211 -21.03 13.11 -11.11
C ALA A 211 -19.65 13.77 -10.97
N LEU A 212 -19.61 15.03 -10.52
CA LEU A 212 -18.36 15.74 -10.22
C LEU A 212 -17.60 15.11 -9.04
N ALA A 213 -18.29 14.65 -7.99
CA ALA A 213 -17.65 13.96 -6.86
C ALA A 213 -16.97 12.64 -7.29
N LEU A 214 -17.53 11.92 -8.27
CA LEU A 214 -16.95 10.67 -8.75
C LEU A 214 -15.75 10.90 -9.69
N GLU A 215 -15.79 11.95 -10.52
CA GLU A 215 -14.63 12.34 -11.32
C GLU A 215 -13.47 12.86 -10.44
N VAL A 216 -13.77 13.59 -9.37
CA VAL A 216 -12.77 14.02 -8.38
C VAL A 216 -12.17 12.82 -7.64
N ALA A 217 -12.95 11.78 -7.31
CA ALA A 217 -12.41 10.55 -6.71
C ALA A 217 -11.50 9.74 -7.66
N VAL A 218 -11.74 9.81 -8.97
CA VAL A 218 -10.96 9.08 -9.99
C VAL A 218 -9.72 9.87 -10.45
N ARG A 219 -9.78 11.21 -10.48
CA ARG A 219 -8.67 12.08 -10.90
C ARG A 219 -7.86 12.70 -9.76
N GLY A 220 -8.45 12.84 -8.58
CA GLY A 220 -7.94 13.66 -7.49
C GLY A 220 -7.65 12.89 -6.21
N GLY A 221 -6.47 12.28 -6.14
CA GLY A 221 -5.74 12.20 -4.87
C GLY A 221 -5.20 13.58 -4.46
N HIS A 222 -6.03 14.63 -4.54
CA HIS A 222 -5.71 15.99 -4.13
C HIS A 222 -6.54 16.32 -2.89
N PHE A 223 -5.87 16.23 -1.74
CA PHE A 223 -6.44 16.45 -0.42
C PHE A 223 -6.50 17.96 -0.18
N GLU A 224 -7.66 18.58 -0.44
CA GLU A 224 -7.92 19.95 -0.01
C GLU A 224 -8.15 20.00 1.49
N LYS A 225 -7.34 20.83 2.14
CA LYS A 225 -7.30 21.09 3.57
C LYS A 225 -8.58 21.82 3.97
N HIS A 226 -9.47 21.18 4.72
CA HIS A 226 -10.39 21.91 5.56
C HIS A 226 -9.70 22.26 6.88
N ALA A 227 -9.34 23.53 6.98
CA ALA A 227 -9.03 24.20 8.23
C ALA A 227 -10.23 24.03 9.18
N THR A 228 -10.02 23.30 10.27
CA THR A 228 -10.87 23.39 11.45
C THR A 228 -10.12 24.19 12.51
N LEU A 229 -10.84 25.20 12.96
CA LEU A 229 -10.56 26.06 14.10
C LEU A 229 -10.26 25.21 15.34
N SER A 230 -9.21 25.59 16.07
CA SER A 230 -9.14 25.42 17.53
C SER A 230 -8.18 26.47 18.08
N SER A 231 -8.80 27.58 18.48
CA SER A 231 -8.37 28.40 19.59
C SER A 231 -8.33 27.58 20.89
N GLU A 232 -7.61 28.12 21.87
CA GLU A 232 -7.62 27.72 23.30
C GLU A 232 -6.77 26.49 23.66
N LYS A 233 -5.57 26.68 24.21
CA LYS A 233 -5.39 26.94 25.65
C LYS A 233 -3.89 26.99 26.00
N ALA A 234 -3.47 28.14 26.51
CA ALA A 234 -2.20 28.33 27.17
C ALA A 234 -2.32 27.97 28.67
N ALA A 235 -1.15 27.78 29.30
CA ALA A 235 -0.83 27.88 30.74
C ALA A 235 -0.62 26.58 31.56
N SER A 236 0.28 26.72 32.55
CA SER A 236 0.97 25.76 33.44
C SER A 236 2.07 24.94 32.74
N ASP A 237 3.37 25.25 32.83
CA ASP A 237 4.21 25.85 33.88
C ASP A 237 4.24 25.11 35.23
N SER A 238 5.40 24.46 35.44
CA SER A 238 6.20 24.42 36.68
C SER A 238 6.10 23.22 37.64
N SER A 239 7.31 22.70 37.94
CA SER A 239 7.75 22.08 39.21
C SER A 239 7.34 20.61 39.42
N SER A 240 8.17 19.63 39.82
CA SER A 240 9.30 19.55 40.76
C SER A 240 9.99 18.19 40.51
N SER A 241 11.30 18.10 40.27
CA SER A 241 12.39 17.90 41.25
C SER A 241 12.36 16.57 42.05
N LEU A 242 13.49 15.84 41.94
CA LEU A 242 14.11 14.93 42.92
C LEU A 242 13.49 13.53 43.11
N LEU A 243 14.27 12.49 42.73
CA LEU A 243 14.72 11.35 43.55
C LEU A 243 15.83 10.66 42.73
N ALA A 244 17.11 10.84 43.09
CA ALA A 244 17.85 10.06 44.08
C ALA A 244 18.40 8.73 43.52
N ALA A 245 19.68 8.54 43.80
CA ALA A 245 20.60 7.54 43.28
C ALA A 245 20.34 6.11 43.79
N SER A 246 20.81 5.14 43.00
CA SER A 246 21.32 3.80 43.40
C SER A 246 22.00 3.23 42.14
N SER A 247 23.32 3.23 41.97
CA SER A 247 24.37 2.47 42.67
C SER A 247 24.21 0.95 42.62
N LEU A 248 25.16 0.32 41.91
CA LEU A 248 25.74 -1.04 42.07
C LEU A 248 25.14 -2.23 41.29
N SER A 249 25.91 -2.70 40.30
CA SER A 249 26.50 -4.07 40.20
C SER A 249 26.88 -4.32 38.72
N SER A 250 28.15 -4.34 38.31
CA SER A 250 29.22 -5.33 38.54
C SER A 250 28.96 -6.70 37.91
N ALA A 251 29.97 -7.17 37.15
CA ALA A 251 30.15 -8.48 36.49
C ALA A 251 29.41 -8.67 35.15
N SER A 252 29.99 -9.21 34.07
CA SER A 252 31.19 -10.03 33.92
C SER A 252 31.75 -9.93 32.49
N SER A 253 33.07 -9.75 32.38
CA SER A 253 33.85 -9.88 31.16
C SER A 253 33.93 -11.35 30.75
N GLY A 254 33.22 -11.75 29.69
CA GLY A 254 33.37 -13.05 29.06
C GLY A 254 34.48 -13.01 28.02
N SER A 255 35.69 -13.44 28.40
CA SER A 255 36.79 -13.70 27.47
C SER A 255 36.47 -14.94 26.62
N VAL A 256 36.28 -14.75 25.32
CA VAL A 256 36.17 -15.86 24.37
C VAL A 256 37.57 -16.15 23.83
N SER A 257 38.18 -17.22 24.33
CA SER A 257 39.39 -17.83 23.78
C SER A 257 39.06 -18.50 22.44
N LEU A 258 39.73 -18.08 21.37
CA LEU A 258 39.71 -18.79 20.08
C LEU A 258 40.86 -19.82 20.06
N PRO A 259 40.63 -21.07 19.59
CA PRO A 259 41.70 -22.04 19.43
C PRO A 259 42.61 -21.67 18.24
N LEU A 260 43.91 -21.66 18.54
CA LEU A 260 45.01 -21.63 17.60
C LEU A 260 44.95 -22.93 16.77
N VAL A 261 44.82 -22.82 15.45
CA VAL A 261 44.90 -23.97 14.55
C VAL A 261 46.35 -24.04 14.06
N ASP A 262 47.07 -25.07 14.51
CA ASP A 262 48.43 -25.37 14.05
C ASP A 262 48.41 -25.80 12.58
N LEU A 263 49.30 -25.17 11.81
CA LEU A 263 49.70 -25.57 10.47
C LEU A 263 50.77 -26.67 10.58
N VAL A 264 50.48 -27.83 9.99
CA VAL A 264 51.47 -28.78 9.49
C VAL A 264 51.06 -29.16 8.08
#